data_AF-P55966-F1
#
_entry.id   AF-P55966-F1
#
_cell.length_a   1.000
_cell.length_b   1.000
_cell.length_c   1.000
_cell.angle_alpha   90.00
_cell.angle_beta   90.00
_cell.angle_gamma   90.00
#
_symmetry.space_group_name_H-M   'P 1'
#
loop_
_entity.id
_entity.type
_entity.pdbx_description
1 polymer ?
#
loop_
_entity_poly.entity_id
_entity_poly.type
_entity_poly.pdbx_seq_one_letter_code
_entity_poly.pdbx_strand_id
1 'polypeptide(L)' 'RCSPCFTTDQQMTKKCYDCCGGKGKGKCYGPQCICAPY' A
#
# COMPACT_ATOMS: atom_id res chain seq x y z
N ARG A 1 -6.42 4.08 -5.60
CA ARG A 1 -4.94 4.25 -5.59
C ARG A 1 -4.61 5.18 -4.44
N CYS A 2 -3.64 4.85 -3.59
CA CYS A 2 -3.37 5.63 -2.39
C CYS A 2 -2.01 6.33 -2.42
N SER A 3 -0.95 5.56 -2.67
CA SER A 3 0.42 6.06 -2.80
C SER A 3 1.19 5.28 -3.87
N PRO A 4 2.33 5.80 -4.36
CA PRO A 4 3.31 4.95 -5.02
C PRO A 4 3.83 3.88 -4.03
N CYS A 5 4.27 2.76 -4.57
CA CYS A 5 5.03 1.75 -3.85
C CYS A 5 6.45 1.71 -4.41
N PHE A 6 7.44 1.85 -3.52
CA PHE A 6 8.85 1.79 -3.88
C PHE A 6 9.50 0.53 -3.29
N THR A 7 10.07 -0.32 -4.14
CA THR A 7 10.72 -1.56 -3.69
C THR A 7 11.90 -1.32 -2.74
N THR A 8 12.55 -0.15 -2.83
CA THR A 8 13.63 0.28 -1.94
C THR A 8 13.16 0.55 -0.51
N ASP A 9 11.89 0.86 -0.32
CA ASP A 9 11.35 1.19 1.00
C ASP A 9 10.68 -0.04 1.61
N GLN A 10 11.39 -0.64 2.57
CA GLN A 10 10.97 -1.85 3.29
C GLN A 10 9.67 -1.64 4.10
N GLN A 11 9.26 -0.39 4.35
CA GLN A 11 8.03 -0.06 5.06
C GLN A 11 6.86 0.24 4.12
N MET A 12 7.01 0.09 2.80
CA MET A 12 5.93 0.36 1.83
C MET A 12 4.68 -0.43 2.09
N THR A 13 4.80 -1.68 2.54
CA THR A 13 3.64 -2.49 2.92
C THR A 13 2.85 -1.83 4.05
N LYS A 14 3.55 -1.33 5.09
CA LYS A 14 2.93 -0.63 6.21
C LYS A 14 2.33 0.70 5.77
N LYS A 15 3.04 1.48 4.95
CA LYS A 15 2.53 2.75 4.40
C LYS A 15 1.29 2.55 3.54
N CYS A 16 1.28 1.50 2.71
CA CYS A 16 0.13 1.17 1.89
C CYS A 16 -1.08 0.73 2.74
N TYR A 17 -0.84 -0.06 3.80
CA TYR A 17 -1.89 -0.38 4.78
C TYR A 17 -2.44 0.85 5.48
N ASP A 18 -1.58 1.73 5.99
CA ASP A 18 -1.96 2.95 6.69
C ASP A 18 -2.80 3.87 5.80
N CYS A 19 -2.34 4.08 4.57
CA CYS A 19 -3.04 4.87 3.55
C CYS A 19 -4.42 4.27 3.22
N CYS A 20 -4.54 2.94 3.18
CA CYS A 20 -5.80 2.25 2.93
C CYS A 20 -6.66 2.01 4.20
N GLY A 21 -6.31 2.61 5.33
CA GLY A 21 -7.12 2.57 6.55
C GLY A 21 -6.94 1.32 7.43
N GLY A 22 -5.76 0.68 7.36
CA GLY A 22 -5.34 -0.36 8.29
C GLY A 22 -4.63 -1.56 7.66
N LYS A 23 -4.06 -2.41 8.52
CA LYS A 23 -3.35 -3.63 8.14
C LYS A 23 -4.25 -4.54 7.28
N GLY A 24 -3.74 -4.94 6.11
CA GLY A 24 -4.44 -5.82 5.17
C GLY A 24 -5.39 -5.11 4.20
N LYS A 25 -5.64 -3.80 4.38
CA LYS A 25 -6.53 -3.04 3.47
C LYS A 25 -5.86 -2.49 2.22
N GLY A 26 -4.55 -2.65 2.08
CA GLY A 26 -3.80 -2.14 0.93
C GLY A 26 -2.72 -3.12 0.47
N LYS A 27 -2.46 -3.23 -0.82
CA LYS A 27 -1.35 -4.04 -1.33
C LYS A 27 -0.64 -3.31 -2.47
N CYS A 28 0.67 -3.44 -2.49
CA CYS A 28 1.49 -2.95 -3.61
C CYS A 28 1.37 -3.90 -4.80
N TYR A 29 0.92 -3.38 -5.93
CA TYR A 29 0.94 -4.02 -7.24
C TYR A 29 1.90 -3.24 -8.14
N GLY A 30 3.13 -3.73 -8.27
CA GLY A 30 4.21 -2.98 -8.92
C GLY A 30 4.47 -1.64 -8.20
N PRO A 31 4.52 -0.50 -8.91
CA PRO A 31 4.80 0.80 -8.31
C PRO A 31 3.58 1.46 -7.65
N GLN A 32 2.47 0.74 -7.45
CA GLN A 32 1.20 1.34 -7.01
C GLN A 32 0.63 0.62 -5.80
N CYS A 33 0.23 1.38 -4.78
CA CYS A 33 -0.59 0.89 -3.68
C CYS A 33 -2.07 0.89 -4.10
N ILE A 34 -2.66 -0.30 -4.11
CA ILE A 34 -4.08 -0.53 -4.39
C ILE A 34 -4.77 -0.93 -3.09
N CYS A 35 -5.80 -0.19 -2.70
CA CYS A 35 -6.63 -0.53 -1.55
C CYS A 35 -7.61 -1.65 -1.93
N ALA A 36 -7.82 -2.59 -1.01
CA ALA A 36 -8.89 -3.57 -1.14
C ALA A 36 -10.23 -2.82 -1.18
N PRO A 37 -11.14 -3.18 -2.09
CA PRO A 37 -12.51 -2.69 -2.01
C PRO A 37 -13.10 -3.20 -0.69
N TYR A 38 -13.56 -2.27 0.13
CA TYR A 38 -14.49 -2.54 1.22
C TYR A 38 -15.90 -2.68 0.67
#